data_AF-A0A974E0A0-F1
#
_entry.id   AF-A0A974E0A0-F1
#
_cell.length_a   1.000
_cell.length_b   1.000
_cell.length_c   1.000
_cell.angle_alpha   90.00
_cell.angle_beta   90.00
_cell.angle_gamma   90.00
#
_symmetry.space_group_name_H-M   'P 1'
#
loop_
_entity.id
_entity.type
_entity.pdbx_description
1 polymer ?
#
loop_
_entity_poly.entity_id
_entity_poly.type
_entity_poly.pdbx_seq_one_letter_code
_entity_poly.pdbx_strand_id
1 'polypeptide(L)'
;MARGSYSRGHYLKSCHHYLKVHLHEGLLCSKALTTVLQHYRSAPHSTTGESPAKLMIGCNLQLPLTHLSPQIKVLKPRDLQARVKTYQGKIKAYHDSRRKVKTITLNVG
;
A
#
# COMPACT_ATOMS: atom_id res chain seq x y z
N MET A 1 -22.14 5.12 6.34
CA MET A 1 -21.67 3.77 5.96
C MET A 1 -20.65 3.90 4.85
N ALA A 2 -19.34 3.69 5.11
CA ALA A 2 -18.32 3.68 4.06
C ALA A 2 -17.55 2.35 4.15
N ARG A 3 -17.93 1.39 3.30
CA ARG A 3 -17.23 0.12 3.12
C ARG A 3 -16.11 0.35 2.10
N GLY A 4 -14.89 -0.01 2.46
CA GLY A 4 -13.74 0.14 1.56
C GLY A 4 -12.52 -0.64 2.05
N SER A 5 -12.69 -1.93 2.27
CA SER A 5 -11.59 -2.85 2.60
C SER A 5 -10.84 -3.21 1.31
N TYR A 6 -9.99 -2.30 0.83
CA TYR A 6 -9.23 -2.50 -0.41
C TYR A 6 -8.09 -3.49 -0.18
N SER A 7 -8.08 -4.63 -0.87
CA SER A 7 -7.01 -5.65 -0.77
C SER A 7 -5.95 -5.46 -1.88
N ARG A 8 -4.72 -5.91 -1.59
CA ARG A 8 -3.42 -5.78 -2.30
C ARG A 8 -3.39 -5.80 -3.84
N GLY A 9 -4.42 -6.34 -4.51
CA GLY A 9 -4.54 -6.37 -5.97
C GLY A 9 -5.19 -5.14 -6.60
N HIS A 10 -5.84 -4.27 -5.82
CA HIS A 10 -6.53 -3.10 -6.36
C HIS A 10 -5.60 -1.91 -6.60
N TYR A 11 -4.57 -1.67 -5.80
CA TYR A 11 -3.78 -0.43 -5.93
C TYR A 11 -2.93 -0.37 -7.19
N LEU A 12 -2.18 -1.42 -7.55
CA LEU A 12 -1.40 -1.46 -8.80
C LEU A 12 -2.30 -1.48 -10.05
N LYS A 13 -3.42 -2.21 -9.98
CA LYS A 13 -4.44 -2.22 -11.03
C LYS A 13 -5.11 -0.85 -11.17
N SER A 14 -5.36 -0.17 -10.05
CA SER A 14 -5.82 1.23 -10.01
C SER A 14 -4.76 2.16 -10.58
N CYS A 15 -3.47 2.05 -10.23
CA CYS A 15 -2.43 2.91 -10.80
C CYS A 15 -2.36 2.79 -12.33
N HIS A 16 -2.42 1.57 -12.86
CA HIS A 16 -2.46 1.35 -14.30
C HIS A 16 -3.73 1.91 -14.94
N HIS A 17 -4.89 1.74 -14.30
CA HIS A 17 -6.15 2.33 -14.74
C HIS A 17 -6.11 3.87 -14.73
N TYR A 18 -5.64 4.48 -13.64
CA TYR A 18 -5.46 5.93 -13.51
C TYR A 18 -4.49 6.48 -14.54
N LEU A 19 -3.38 5.78 -14.81
CA LEU A 19 -2.45 6.17 -15.86
C LEU A 19 -3.13 6.16 -17.24
N LYS A 20 -3.91 5.11 -17.56
CA LYS A 20 -4.69 5.05 -18.80
C LYS A 20 -5.70 6.19 -18.91
N VAL A 21 -6.41 6.51 -17.83
CA VAL A 21 -7.39 7.60 -17.78
C VAL A 21 -6.70 8.94 -18.05
N HIS A 22 -5.60 9.24 -17.35
CA HIS A 22 -4.89 10.51 -17.53
C HIS A 22 -4.25 10.64 -18.92
N LEU A 23 -3.77 9.53 -19.50
CA LEU A 23 -3.28 9.52 -20.88
C LEU A 23 -4.41 9.78 -21.89
N HIS A 24 -5.61 9.22 -21.65
CA HIS A 24 -6.79 9.46 -22.48
C HIS A 24 -7.31 10.90 -22.38
N GLU A 25 -7.12 11.55 -21.23
CA GLU A 25 -7.42 12.98 -21.00
C GLU A 25 -6.39 13.92 -21.67
N GLY A 26 -5.40 13.39 -22.38
CA GLY A 26 -4.40 14.18 -23.11
C GLY A 26 -3.25 14.71 -22.24
N LEU A 27 -3.11 14.24 -21.00
CA LEU A 27 -1.95 14.58 -20.18
C LEU A 27 -0.68 13.94 -20.74
N LEU A 28 0.41 14.72 -20.69
CA LEU A 28 1.76 14.21 -20.91
C LEU A 28 2.03 13.04 -19.97
N CYS A 29 2.62 11.97 -20.49
CA CYS A 29 2.91 10.76 -19.71
C CYS A 29 3.70 11.06 -18.43
N SER A 30 4.66 11.98 -18.47
CA SER A 30 5.41 12.43 -17.30
C SER A 30 4.52 13.02 -16.21
N LYS A 31 3.57 13.90 -16.58
CA LYS A 31 2.61 14.50 -15.66
C LYS A 31 1.66 13.45 -15.10
N ALA A 32 1.15 12.56 -15.95
CA ALA A 32 0.27 11.48 -15.52
C ALA A 32 0.97 10.57 -14.49
N LEU A 33 2.23 10.19 -14.74
CA LEU A 33 3.03 9.41 -13.81
C LEU A 33 3.26 10.13 -12.48
N THR A 34 3.60 11.42 -12.50
CA THR A 34 3.80 12.17 -11.25
C THR A 34 2.53 12.22 -10.41
N THR A 35 1.37 12.43 -11.03
CA THR A 35 0.08 12.48 -10.34
C THR A 35 -0.29 11.12 -9.74
N VAL A 36 -0.13 10.04 -10.51
CA VAL A 36 -0.40 8.67 -10.03
C VAL A 36 0.52 8.31 -8.86
N LEU A 37 1.81 8.63 -8.95
CA LEU A 37 2.77 8.38 -7.88
C LEU A 37 2.47 9.19 -6.62
N GLN A 38 2.04 10.45 -6.76
CA GLN A 38 1.63 11.28 -5.64
C GLN A 38 0.42 10.69 -4.91
N HIS A 39 -0.61 10.28 -5.65
CA HIS A 39 -1.78 9.61 -5.06
C HIS A 39 -1.40 8.30 -4.37
N TYR A 40 -0.61 7.45 -5.03
CA TYR A 40 -0.14 6.20 -4.45
C TYR A 40 0.60 6.42 -3.13
N ARG A 41 1.50 7.42 -3.08
CA ARG A 41 2.30 7.73 -1.88
C ARG A 41 1.48 8.25 -0.71
N SER A 42 0.38 8.94 -0.98
CA SER A 42 -0.49 9.53 0.04
C SER A 42 -1.58 8.59 0.58
N ALA A 43 -2.03 7.63 -0.23
CA ALA A 43 -3.14 6.75 0.15
C ALA A 43 -2.71 5.73 1.22
N PRO A 44 -3.56 5.41 2.22
CA PRO A 44 -3.25 4.41 3.22
C PRO A 44 -3.12 3.03 2.58
N HIS A 45 -2.05 2.31 2.90
CA HIS A 45 -1.81 0.97 2.37
C HIS A 45 -2.64 -0.07 3.13
N SER A 46 -3.41 -0.87 2.40
CA SER A 46 -4.36 -1.86 2.94
C SER A 46 -3.88 -2.71 4.12
N THR A 47 -2.69 -3.30 4.02
CA THR A 47 -2.16 -4.21 5.04
C THR A 47 -1.72 -3.48 6.29
N THR A 48 -1.12 -2.29 6.13
CA THR A 48 -0.43 -1.54 7.18
C THR A 48 -1.23 -0.36 7.70
N GLY A 49 -2.27 0.10 7.03
CA GLY A 49 -2.99 1.34 7.34
C GLY A 49 -2.19 2.63 7.10
N GLU A 50 -0.86 2.57 7.16
CA GLU A 50 0.05 3.69 6.89
C GLU A 50 0.22 3.94 5.39
N SER A 51 0.46 5.19 5.01
CA SER A 51 0.74 5.59 3.63
C SER A 51 2.12 5.10 3.16
N PRO A 52 2.34 4.79 1.87
CA PRO A 52 3.67 4.43 1.38
C PRO A 52 4.73 5.50 1.65
N ALA A 53 4.39 6.80 1.59
CA ALA A 53 5.32 7.86 1.97
C ALA A 53 5.80 7.71 3.43
N LYS A 54 4.88 7.39 4.34
CA LYS A 54 5.21 7.16 5.75
C LYS A 54 6.07 5.92 5.97
N LEU A 55 5.81 4.85 5.22
CA LEU A 55 6.61 3.63 5.30
C LEU A 55 8.02 3.80 4.74
N MET A 56 8.18 4.63 3.70
CA MET A 56 9.47 4.83 3.02
C MET A 56 10.33 5.95 3.64
N ILE A 57 9.70 7.07 4.02
CA ILE A 57 10.37 8.32 4.40
C ILE A 57 10.10 8.66 5.88
N GLY A 58 9.15 7.98 6.54
CA GLY A 58 8.80 8.21 7.95
C GLY A 58 7.81 9.36 8.17
N CYS A 59 7.48 10.13 7.13
CA CYS A 59 6.55 11.26 7.19
C CYS A 59 5.36 11.08 6.24
N ASN A 60 4.22 11.71 6.59
CA ASN A 60 3.08 11.81 5.67
C ASN A 60 3.32 12.92 4.66
N LEU A 61 2.90 12.69 3.42
CA LEU A 61 2.96 13.72 2.37
C LEU A 61 2.04 14.89 2.75
N GLN A 62 2.57 16.12 2.71
CA GLN A 62 1.77 17.33 2.89
C GLN A 62 1.02 17.62 1.60
N LEU A 63 -0.29 17.43 1.60
CA LEU A 63 -1.17 17.78 0.49
C LEU A 63 -1.86 19.12 0.79
N PRO A 64 -2.33 19.86 -0.22
CA PRO A 64 -3.12 21.08 0.00
C PRO A 64 -4.29 20.84 0.96
N LEU A 65 -4.97 19.69 0.84
CA LEU A 65 -6.06 19.30 1.73
C LEU A 65 -5.61 19.03 3.17
N THR A 66 -4.35 18.62 3.38
CA THR A 66 -3.79 18.40 4.72
C THR A 66 -3.68 19.70 5.51
N HIS A 67 -3.48 20.84 4.84
CA HIS A 67 -3.45 22.15 5.50
C HIS A 67 -4.83 22.62 5.95
N LEU A 68 -5.90 22.10 5.34
CA LEU A 68 -7.28 22.47 5.65
C LEU A 68 -7.90 21.59 6.75
N SER A 69 -7.31 20.42 7.03
CA SER A 69 -7.83 19.49 8.03
C SER A 69 -7.17 19.72 9.40
N PRO A 70 -7.95 19.76 10.50
CA PRO A 70 -7.36 19.63 11.82
C PRO A 70 -6.62 18.28 11.90
N GLN A 71 -5.43 18.29 12.51
CA GLN A 71 -4.60 17.11 12.63
C GLN A 71 -5.28 16.09 13.55
N ILE A 72 -6.10 15.21 12.97
CA ILE A 72 -6.67 14.07 13.69
C ILE A 72 -5.49 13.16 14.06
N LYS A 73 -5.17 13.10 15.35
CA LYS A 73 -4.15 12.19 15.89
C LYS A 73 -4.63 10.76 15.67
N VAL A 74 -4.25 10.15 14.55
CA VAL A 74 -4.51 8.73 14.29
C VAL A 74 -3.77 7.95 15.37
N LEU A 75 -4.52 7.20 16.19
CA LEU A 75 -3.95 6.29 17.18
C LEU A 75 -2.95 5.37 16.46
N LYS A 76 -1.71 5.31 16.97
CA LYS A 76 -0.70 4.36 16.49
C LYS A 76 -1.32 2.95 16.55
N PRO A 77 -1.37 2.19 15.46
CA PRO A 77 -1.90 0.84 15.53
C PRO A 77 -0.92 0.03 16.36
N ARG A 78 -1.32 -0.38 17.57
CA ARG A 78 -0.46 -1.10 18.54
C ARG A 78 0.14 -2.39 17.96
N ASP A 79 -0.40 -2.92 16.85
CA ASP A 79 -0.10 -4.27 16.34
C ASP A 79 0.24 -4.35 14.84
N LEU A 80 0.86 -3.32 14.25
CA LEU A 80 1.25 -3.34 12.82
C LEU A 80 2.09 -4.56 12.45
N GLN A 81 3.09 -4.88 13.28
CA GLN A 81 3.98 -6.01 13.01
C GLN A 81 3.25 -7.35 13.03
N ALA A 82 2.31 -7.56 13.97
CA ALA A 82 1.52 -8.77 14.05
C ALA A 82 0.62 -8.93 12.81
N ARG A 83 -0.04 -7.84 12.37
CA ARG A 83 -0.82 -7.83 11.12
C ARG A 83 0.01 -8.14 9.89
N VAL A 84 1.20 -7.54 9.78
CA VAL A 84 2.11 -7.80 8.65
C VAL A 84 2.57 -9.25 8.66
N LYS A 85 3.00 -9.79 9.82
CA LYS A 85 3.43 -11.18 9.96
C LYS A 85 2.33 -12.17 9.60
N THR A 86 1.12 -11.99 10.13
CA THR A 86 -0.02 -12.87 9.80
C THR A 86 -0.34 -12.84 8.31
N TYR A 87 -0.30 -11.67 7.68
CA TYR A 87 -0.58 -11.55 6.25
C TYR A 87 0.54 -12.14 5.37
N GLN A 88 1.80 -11.91 5.72
CA GLN A 88 2.96 -12.54 5.06
C GLN A 88 2.93 -14.06 5.20
N GLY A 89 2.58 -14.57 6.38
CA GLY A 89 2.43 -16.01 6.64
C GLY A 89 1.38 -16.66 5.74
N LYS A 90 0.22 -16.02 5.56
CA LYS A 90 -0.83 -16.51 4.63
C LYS A 90 -0.33 -16.59 3.18
N ILE A 91 0.38 -15.56 2.72
CA ILE A 91 0.91 -15.52 1.34
C ILE A 91 2.00 -16.57 1.15
N LYS A 92 2.90 -16.69 2.12
CA LYS A 92 3.94 -17.71 2.13
C LYS A 92 3.32 -19.10 2.04
N ALA A 93 2.35 -19.43 2.90
CA ALA A 93 1.67 -20.74 2.89
C ALA A 93 0.96 -21.03 1.55
N TYR A 94 0.26 -20.04 0.98
CA TYR A 94 -0.37 -20.18 -0.34
C TYR A 94 0.66 -20.47 -1.44
N HIS A 95 1.79 -19.78 -1.41
CA HIS A 95 2.81 -19.91 -2.43
C HIS A 95 3.64 -21.18 -2.27
N ASP A 96 3.98 -21.56 -1.05
CA ASP A 96 4.70 -22.79 -0.70
C ASP A 96 3.89 -24.04 -1.13
N SER A 97 2.57 -24.03 -0.89
CA SER A 97 1.67 -25.12 -1.33
C SER A 97 1.56 -25.20 -2.85
N ARG A 98 1.40 -24.07 -3.54
CA ARG A 98 1.38 -24.01 -5.01
C ARG A 98 2.68 -24.49 -5.65
N ARG A 99 3.83 -24.13 -5.08
CA ARG A 99 5.16 -24.47 -5.61
C ARG A 99 5.75 -25.78 -5.06
N LYS A 100 5.02 -26.49 -4.20
CA LYS A 100 5.46 -27.73 -3.53
C LYS A 100 6.85 -27.58 -2.89
N VAL A 101 7.06 -26.44 -2.22
CA VAL A 101 8.35 -26.13 -1.59
C VAL A 101 8.59 -27.11 -0.44
N LYS A 102 9.77 -27.75 -0.41
CA LYS A 102 10.19 -28.58 0.71
C LYS A 102 10.76 -27.67 1.81
N THR A 103 10.21 -27.75 3.02
CA THR A 103 10.74 -27.03 4.17
C THR A 103 12.07 -27.67 4.56
N ILE A 104 13.16 -26.88 4.53
CA ILE A 104 14.47 -27.33 4.99
C ILE A 104 14.56 -27.01 6.47
N THR A 105 14.66 -28.05 7.31
CA THR A 105 14.87 -27.89 8.76
C THR A 105 16.38 -27.80 9.00
N LEU A 106 16.88 -26.59 9.20
CA LEU A 106 18.29 -26.35 9.54
C LEU A 106 18.42 -26.27 11.07
N ASN A 107 19.11 -27.24 11.67
CA ASN A 107 19.58 -27.09 13.05
C ASN A 107 20.86 -26.26 13.03
N VAL A 108 20.77 -25.02 13.50
CA VAL A 108 21.94 -24.16 13.70
C VAL A 108 22.34 -24.33 15.18
N GLY A 109 23.52 -24.91 15.41
CA GLY A 109 24.13 -25.07 16.74
C GLY A 109 24.91 -23.85 17.18
#